data_AF-A0A929PEA0-F1
#
_entry.id   AF-A0A929PEA0-F1
#
_cell.length_a   1.000
_cell.length_b   1.000
_cell.length_c   1.000
_cell.angle_alpha   90.00
_cell.angle_beta   90.00
_cell.angle_gamma   90.00
#
_symmetry.space_group_name_H-M   'P 1'
#
loop_
_entity.id
_entity.type
_entity.pdbx_description
1 polymer ?
#
loop_
_entity_poly.entity_id
_entity_poly.type
_entity_poly.pdbx_seq_one_letter_code
_entity_poly.pdbx_strand_id
1 'polypeptide(L)' 'MTNGKSTACLNIQGASVTIFNRYGQLLFFSTDHVLAWDGNHQGKPLPAGTYYYLVRPGNGLSEIKGFITLLR' A
#
# COMPACT_ATOMS: atom_id res chain seq x y z
N MET A 1 26.87 9.50 -26.83
CA MET A 1 25.91 9.91 -25.79
C MET A 1 24.75 8.91 -25.76
N THR A 2 24.90 7.78 -25.08
CA THR A 2 23.74 6.93 -24.71
C THR A 2 24.16 6.13 -23.48
N ASN A 3 24.18 6.83 -22.34
CA ASN A 3 24.46 6.22 -21.05
C ASN A 3 23.32 5.28 -20.68
N GLY A 4 23.70 4.08 -20.28
CA GLY A 4 22.79 3.01 -19.92
C GLY A 4 21.88 3.37 -18.75
N LYS A 5 20.66 2.84 -18.83
CA LYS A 5 19.90 2.35 -17.68
C LYS A 5 19.18 1.08 -18.11
N SER A 6 19.94 -0.02 -18.08
CA SER A 6 19.34 -1.32 -17.82
C SER A 6 18.88 -1.28 -16.37
N THR A 7 17.62 -0.95 -16.16
CA THR A 7 16.97 -1.15 -14.86
C THR A 7 15.66 -1.86 -15.18
N ALA A 8 15.77 -3.17 -15.34
CA ALA A 8 14.68 -4.09 -15.17
C ALA A 8 14.25 -4.08 -13.69
N CYS A 9 13.73 -2.96 -13.22
CA CYS A 9 12.74 -2.98 -12.17
C CYS A 9 11.41 -3.09 -12.91
N LEU A 10 10.63 -4.12 -12.62
CA LEU A 10 9.27 -4.26 -13.13
C LEU A 10 8.57 -2.92 -12.90
N ASN A 11 8.41 -2.14 -13.98
CA ASN A 11 7.82 -0.83 -13.92
C ASN A 11 6.33 -1.09 -13.68
N ILE A 12 5.95 -1.27 -12.42
CA ILE A 12 4.58 -1.38 -11.95
C ILE A 12 3.95 0.01 -11.99
N GLN A 13 3.85 0.55 -13.21
CA GLN A 13 3.07 1.73 -13.49
C GLN A 13 1.63 1.46 -13.06
N GLY A 14 1.11 2.31 -12.19
CA GLY A 14 -0.27 2.22 -11.70
C GLY A 14 -0.49 1.26 -10.54
N ALA A 15 0.57 0.77 -9.89
CA ALA A 15 0.38 0.03 -8.66
C ALA A 15 0.03 0.97 -7.49
N SER A 16 -0.86 0.52 -6.61
CA SER A 16 -1.34 1.30 -5.48
C SER A 16 -1.65 0.44 -4.26
N VAL A 17 -1.54 1.04 -3.09
CA VAL A 17 -1.85 0.45 -1.79
C VAL A 17 -2.92 1.29 -1.13
N THR A 18 -3.95 0.63 -0.64
CA THR A 18 -5.08 1.27 0.05
C THR A 18 -5.34 0.53 1.35
N ILE A 19 -5.53 1.25 2.45
CA ILE A 19 -5.81 0.65 3.76
C ILE A 19 -7.07 1.25 4.35
N PHE A 20 -7.89 0.37 4.91
CA PHE A 20 -9.17 0.69 5.50
C PHE A 20 -9.24 0.23 6.96
N ASN A 21 -10.05 0.92 7.75
CA ASN A 21 -10.48 0.39 9.05
C ASN A 21 -11.63 -0.62 8.89
N ARG A 22 -12.03 -1.24 10.01
CA ARG A 22 -13.15 -2.21 10.05
C ARG A 22 -14.52 -1.65 9.62
N TYR A 23 -14.64 -0.34 9.53
CA TYR A 23 -15.85 0.35 9.09
C TYR A 23 -15.80 0.77 7.62
N GLY A 24 -14.75 0.39 6.89
CA GLY A 24 -14.56 0.74 5.48
C GLY A 24 -14.05 2.17 5.24
N GLN A 25 -13.65 2.90 6.29
CA GLN A 25 -13.06 4.23 6.12
C GLN A 25 -11.62 4.11 5.62
N LEU A 26 -11.29 4.90 4.60
CA LEU A 26 -9.95 5.00 4.05
C LEU A 26 -9.01 5.67 5.06
N LEU A 27 -7.94 4.97 5.44
CA LEU A 27 -6.92 5.45 6.36
C LEU A 27 -5.61 5.82 5.67
N PHE A 28 -5.28 5.12 4.59
CA PHE A 28 -4.04 5.34 3.85
C PHE A 28 -4.22 4.99 2.39
N PHE A 29 -3.63 5.80 1.51
CA PHE A 29 -3.56 5.56 0.09
C PHE A 29 -2.18 6.01 -0.42
N SER A 30 -1.55 5.17 -1.22
CA SER A 30 -0.28 5.47 -1.88
C SER A 30 -0.22 4.80 -3.24
N THR A 31 0.32 5.48 -4.24
CA THR A 31 0.73 4.89 -5.53
C THR A 31 2.21 4.52 -5.57
N ASP A 32 2.95 4.90 -4.52
CA ASP A 32 4.38 4.65 -4.42
C ASP A 32 4.65 3.39 -3.60
N HIS A 33 5.36 2.43 -4.20
CA HIS A 33 5.75 1.16 -3.58
C HIS A 33 6.71 1.30 -2.41
N VAL A 34 7.30 2.49 -2.27
CA VAL A 34 8.28 2.81 -1.22
C VAL A 34 7.57 3.25 0.06
N LEU A 35 6.35 3.79 -0.05
CA LEU A 35 5.60 4.30 1.09
C LEU A 35 4.76 3.18 1.72
N ALA A 36 5.27 2.63 2.82
CA ALA A 36 4.57 1.69 3.66
C ALA A 36 3.73 2.43 4.72
N TRP A 37 2.61 1.80 5.12
CA TRP A 37 1.83 2.26 6.25
C TRP A 37 2.43 1.80 7.57
N ASP A 38 2.55 2.71 8.53
CA ASP A 38 3.21 2.53 9.82
C ASP A 38 2.23 2.26 10.98
N GLY A 39 0.93 2.11 10.69
CA GLY A 39 -0.10 1.97 11.72
C GLY A 39 -0.57 3.30 12.32
N ASN A 40 -0.15 4.43 11.76
CA ASN A 40 -0.63 5.76 12.12
C ASN A 40 -1.64 6.27 11.09
N HIS A 41 -2.50 7.18 11.54
CA HIS A 41 -3.36 7.97 10.65
C HIS A 41 -3.30 9.43 11.12
N GLN A 42 -2.94 10.33 10.21
CA GLN A 42 -2.79 11.77 10.50
C GLN A 42 -1.85 12.06 11.68
N GLY A 43 -0.73 11.33 11.76
CA GLY A 43 0.27 11.47 12.83
C GLY A 43 -0.16 10.92 14.19
N LYS A 44 -1.33 10.27 14.28
CA LYS A 44 -1.82 9.64 15.50
C LYS A 44 -1.78 8.12 15.40
N PRO A 45 -1.34 7.42 16.45
CA PRO A 45 -1.38 5.98 16.49
C PRO A 45 -2.82 5.47 16.49
N LEU A 46 -3.10 4.51 15.62
CA LEU A 46 -4.40 3.85 15.59
C LEU A 46 -4.54 2.81 16.72
N PRO A 47 -5.77 2.53 17.19
CA PRO A 47 -5.99 1.56 18.25
C PRO A 47 -5.62 0.13 17.83
N ALA A 48 -5.49 -0.76 18.81
CA ALA A 48 -5.40 -2.19 18.53
C ALA A 48 -6.66 -2.68 17.80
N GLY A 49 -6.47 -3.48 16.77
CA GLY A 49 -7.58 -3.95 15.94
C GLY A 49 -7.16 -4.44 14.56
N THR A 50 -8.14 -4.87 13.79
CA THR A 50 -7.94 -5.39 12.43
C THR A 50 -8.22 -4.32 11.39
N TYR A 51 -7.28 -4.18 10.46
CA TYR A 51 -7.27 -3.25 9.35
C TYR A 51 -7.16 -4.04 8.06
N TYR A 52 -7.73 -3.51 6.99
CA TYR A 52 -7.80 -4.21 5.71
C TYR A 52 -6.94 -3.49 4.69
N TYR A 53 -6.19 -4.24 3.89
CA TYR A 53 -5.38 -3.67 2.83
C TYR A 53 -5.83 -4.20 1.46
N LEU A 54 -5.66 -3.35 0.45
CA LEU A 54 -5.82 -3.64 -0.95
C LEU A 54 -4.57 -3.15 -1.69
N VAL A 55 -3.83 -4.08 -2.27
CA VAL A 55 -2.68 -3.78 -3.12
C VAL A 55 -3.05 -4.12 -4.56
N ARG A 56 -2.96 -3.12 -5.43
CA ARG A 56 -3.11 -3.26 -6.87
C ARG A 56 -1.71 -3.22 -7.46
N PRO A 57 -1.18 -4.29 -8.03
CA PRO A 57 0.16 -4.28 -8.63
C PRO A 57 0.21 -3.68 -10.05
N GLY A 58 -0.89 -3.15 -10.58
CA GLY A 58 -0.94 -2.57 -11.93
C GLY A 58 -0.88 -3.62 -13.04
N ASN A 59 -0.84 -3.18 -14.30
CA ASN A 59 -0.63 -4.02 -15.49
C ASN A 59 -1.60 -5.21 -15.65
N GLY A 60 -2.85 -5.08 -15.16
CA GLY A 60 -3.86 -6.14 -15.25
C GLY A 60 -3.64 -7.32 -14.31
N LEU A 61 -2.69 -7.22 -13.38
CA LEU A 61 -2.45 -8.23 -12.35
C LEU A 61 -3.59 -8.23 -11.33
N SER A 62 -3.82 -9.40 -10.74
CA SER A 62 -4.86 -9.56 -9.71
C SER A 62 -4.55 -8.72 -8.48
N GLU A 63 -5.60 -8.14 -7.90
CA GLU A 63 -5.50 -7.40 -6.66
C GLU A 63 -5.16 -8.34 -5.49
N ILE A 64 -4.24 -7.92 -4.64
CA ILE A 64 -3.87 -8.62 -3.42
C ILE A 64 -4.61 -7.96 -2.27
N LYS A 65 -5.35 -8.73 -1.49
CA LYS A 65 -6.15 -8.23 -0.37
C LYS A 65 -5.96 -9.10 0.86
N GLY A 66 -6.11 -8.48 2.02
CA GLY A 66 -5.98 -9.17 3.29
C GLY A 66 -6.24 -8.24 4.46
N PHE A 67 -5.80 -8.68 5.62
CA PHE A 67 -5.93 -7.91 6.85
C PHE A 67 -4.63 -7.91 7.65
N ILE A 68 -4.47 -6.86 8.46
CA ILE A 68 -3.37 -6.65 9.39
C ILE A 68 -3.99 -6.43 10.76
N THR A 69 -3.48 -7.11 11.77
CA THR A 69 -3.87 -6.88 13.16
C THR A 69 -2.79 -6.06 13.84
N LEU A 70 -3.15 -4.84 14.28
CA LEU A 70 -2.30 -4.05 15.16
C LEU A 70 -2.46 -4.56 16.59
N LEU A 71 -1.35 -5.01 17.19
CA LEU A 71 -1.23 -5.36 18.59
C LEU A 71 -0.65 -4.17 19.37
N ARG A 72 -1.07 -3.98 20.63
CA ARG A 72 -0.61 -2.92 21.52
C ARG A 72 -0.37 -3.44 22.93
#